data_AF-A0A2E8MGG5-F1
#
_entry.id   AF-A0A2E8MGG5-F1
#
_cell.length_a   1.000
_cell.length_b   1.000
_cell.length_c   1.000
_cell.angle_alpha   90.00
_cell.angle_beta   90.00
_cell.angle_gamma   90.00
#
_symmetry.space_group_name_H-M   'P 1'
#
loop_
_entity.id
_entity.type
_entity.pdbx_description
1 polymer ?
#
loop_
_entity_poly.entity_id
_entity_poly.type
_entity_poly.pdbx_seq_one_letter_code
_entity_poly.pdbx_strand_id
1 'polypeptide(L)' 'RCASTSNRNFEGRQGVGARTHLMSPAMAAAAAVAGVITDLRRLRE' A
#
# COMPACT_ATOMS: atom_id res chain seq x y z
N ARG A 1 7.46 1.90 5.36
CA ARG A 1 6.24 2.42 4.67
C ARG A 1 5.28 1.25 4.52
N CYS A 2 3.97 1.47 4.57
CA CYS A 2 2.94 0.42 4.53
C CYS A 2 1.94 0.72 3.42
N ALA A 3 1.55 -0.29 2.63
CA ALA A 3 0.40 -0.25 1.73
C ALA A 3 -0.78 -0.90 2.44
N SER A 4 -1.92 -0.22 2.52
CA SER A 4 -3.09 -0.70 3.27
C SER A 4 -4.37 -0.55 2.47
N THR A 5 -5.25 -1.55 2.60
CA THR A 5 -6.63 -1.52 2.10
C THR A 5 -7.62 -1.03 3.15
N SER A 6 -7.13 -0.52 4.29
CA SER A 6 -7.97 0.16 5.28
C SER A 6 -8.46 1.51 4.77
N ASN A 7 -9.35 2.15 5.54
CA ASN A 7 -9.88 3.48 5.23
C ASN A 7 -9.27 4.59 6.10
N ARG A 8 -8.22 4.30 6.89
CA ARG A 8 -7.58 5.31 7.75
C ARG A 8 -6.06 5.14 7.77
N ASN A 9 -5.33 6.25 7.61
CA ASN A 9 -3.87 6.32 7.60
C ASN A 9 -3.30 7.39 8.54
N PHE A 10 -4.05 7.80 9.56
CA PHE A 10 -3.55 8.74 10.58
C PHE A 10 -2.35 8.16 11.33
N GLU A 11 -1.52 9.06 11.86
CA GLU A 11 -0.31 8.73 12.58
C GLU A 11 -0.57 7.77 13.75
N GLY A 12 0.35 6.82 13.96
CA GLY A 12 0.23 5.80 15.01
C GLY A 12 -0.73 4.66 14.70
N ARG A 13 -1.58 4.74 13.66
CA ARG A 13 -2.56 3.68 13.36
C ARG A 13 -1.94 2.32 13.06
N GLN A 14 -0.87 2.30 12.28
CA GLN A 14 -0.17 1.08 11.87
C GLN A 14 1.19 0.94 12.58
N GLY A 15 1.35 1.65 13.71
CA GLY A 15 2.60 1.72 14.46
C GLY A 15 3.23 3.11 14.45
N VAL A 16 4.17 3.31 15.38
CA VAL A 16 4.93 4.56 15.55
C VAL A 16 5.80 4.82 14.31
N GLY A 17 5.73 6.04 13.77
CA GLY A 17 6.49 6.43 12.57
C GLY A 17 6.02 5.76 11.26
N ALA A 18 4.92 4.99 11.30
CA ALA A 18 4.40 4.30 10.13
C ALA A 18 3.80 5.29 9.12
N ARG A 19 4.38 5.33 7.91
CA ARG A 19 3.79 6.02 6.75
C ARG A 19 2.93 5.05 5.96
N THR A 20 1.62 5.20 6.08
CA THR A 20 0.62 4.30 5.49
C THR A 20 -0.03 4.93 4.26
N HIS A 21 -0.03 4.19 3.15
CA HIS A 21 -0.65 4.55 1.88
C HIS A 21 -1.93 3.74 1.70
N LEU A 22 -3.07 4.42 1.58
CA LEU A 22 -4.35 3.76 1.31
C LEU A 22 -4.49 3.49 -0.19
N MET A 23 -4.91 2.29 -0.54
CA MET A 23 -5.09 1.89 -1.93
C MET A 23 -6.10 0.74 -2.06
N SER A 24 -6.55 0.47 -3.28
CA SER A 24 -7.44 -0.66 -3.55
C SER A 24 -6.73 -2.00 -3.29
N PRO A 25 -7.48 -3.11 -3.07
CA PRO A 25 -6.89 -4.44 -2.91
C PRO A 25 -5.96 -4.85 -4.05
N ALA A 26 -6.33 -4.54 -5.30
CA ALA A 26 -5.50 -4.83 -6.47
C ALA A 26 -4.15 -4.10 -6.44
N MET A 27 -4.16 -2.82 -6.03
CA MET A 27 -2.92 -2.03 -5.90
C MET A 27 -2.05 -2.50 -4.73
N ALA A 28 -2.67 -2.90 -3.61
CA ALA A 28 -1.94 -3.45 -2.47
C ALA A 28 -1.23 -4.77 -2.85
N ALA A 29 -1.92 -5.64 -3.59
CA ALA A 29 -1.32 -6.87 -4.12
C ALA A 29 -0.18 -6.57 -5.10
N ALA A 30 -0.37 -5.62 -6.02
CA ALA A 30 0.67 -5.20 -6.95
C ALA A 30 1.93 -4.69 -6.20
N ALA A 31 1.74 -3.85 -5.19
CA ALA A 31 2.85 -3.34 -4.38
C ALA A 31 3.53 -4.44 -3.55
N ALA A 32 2.78 -5.43 -3.05
CA ALA A 32 3.34 -6.57 -2.33
C ALA A 32 4.23 -7.44 -3.24
N VAL A 33 3.81 -7.69 -4.49
CA VAL A 33 4.60 -8.43 -5.47
C VAL A 33 5.84 -7.65 -5.90
N ALA A 34 5.70 -6.35 -6.19
CA ALA A 34 6.81 -5.53 -6.66
C ALA A 34 7.80 -5.12 -5.55
N GLY A 35 7.43 -5.26 -4.27
CA GLY A 35 8.22 -4.79 -3.13
C GLY A 35 8.32 -3.26 -2.99
N VAL A 36 7.59 -2.52 -3.82
CA VAL A 36 7.56 -1.04 -3.85
C VAL A 36 6.16 -0.56 -4.20
N ILE A 37 5.85 0.71 -3.89
CA ILE A 37 4.60 1.32 -4.36
C ILE A 37 4.67 1.37 -5.89
N THR A 38 3.80 0.62 -6.55
CA THR A 38 3.75 0.50 -8.00
C THR A 38 2.31 0.63 -8.49
N ASP A 39 2.17 0.90 -9.78
CA ASP A 39 0.89 0.86 -10.47
C ASP A 39 0.61 -0.54 -10.99
N LEU A 40 -0.58 -1.08 -10.73
CA LEU A 40 -0.95 -2.43 -11.15
C LEU A 40 -0.84 -2.65 -12.66
N ARG A 41 -0.97 -1.59 -13.48
CA ARG A 41 -0.87 -1.66 -14.94
C ARG A 41 0.54 -2.05 -15.41
N ARG A 42 1.56 -1.81 -14.60
CA ARG A 42 2.95 -2.19 -14.88
C ARG A 42 3.23 -3.68 -14.70
N LEU A 43 2.29 -4.43 -14.10
CA LEU A 43 2.41 -5.87 -13.88
C LEU A 43 1.56 -6.70 -14.84
N ARG A 44 0.80 -6.06 -15.74
CA ARG A 44 -0.17 -6.73 -16.63
C ARG A 44 0.41 -7.09 -18.00
N GLU A 45 1.73 -7.29 -18.07
CA GLU A 45 2.41 -7.79 -19.27
C GLU A 45 2.37 -9.31 -19.32
#